data_AF-E4XHA5-F1
#
_entry.id   AF-E4XHA5-F1
#
_cell.length_a   1.000
_cell.length_b   1.000
_cell.length_c   1.000
_cell.angle_alpha   90.00
_cell.angle_beta   90.00
_cell.angle_gamma   90.00
#
_symmetry.space_group_name_H-M   'P 1'
#
loop_
_entity.id
_entity.type
_entity.pdbx_description
1 polymer ?
#
loop_
_entity_poly.entity_id
_entity_poly.type
_entity_poly.pdbx_seq_one_letter_code
_entity_poly.pdbx_strand_id
1 'polypeptide(L)' 'MTEYSKKSGFAEVDQIFSGFLHALQNDDIESAVKIMNQSSGEVRRIFQPWLEESRNYLETLQAISVAKAILTSKVLSV' A
#
# COMPACT_ATOMS: atom_id res chain seq x y z
N MET A 1 3.88 27.51 -25.87
CA MET A 1 4.14 26.07 -26.06
C MET A 1 5.06 25.67 -24.92
N THR A 2 4.48 25.23 -23.81
CA THR A 2 5.22 25.01 -22.55
C THR A 2 5.96 23.69 -22.67
N GLU A 3 7.29 23.72 -22.64
CA GLU A 3 8.12 22.53 -22.61
C GLU A 3 7.76 21.69 -21.37
N TYR A 4 7.18 20.52 -21.61
CA TYR A 4 7.12 19.46 -20.61
C TYR A 4 8.56 19.00 -20.35
N SER A 5 9.21 19.63 -19.38
CA SER A 5 10.45 19.14 -18.81
C SER A 5 10.16 17.75 -18.26
N LYS A 6 10.65 16.72 -18.96
CA LYS A 6 10.70 15.34 -18.47
C LYS A 6 11.34 15.43 -17.08
N LYS A 7 10.55 15.23 -16.02
CA LYS A 7 11.10 15.04 -14.67
C LYS A 7 12.22 14.01 -14.82
N SER A 8 13.43 14.34 -14.38
CA SER A 8 14.52 13.38 -14.40
C SER A 8 14.06 12.13 -13.65
N GLY A 9 14.42 10.93 -14.12
CA GLY A 9 13.96 9.68 -13.48
C GLY A 9 14.29 9.63 -11.98
N PHE A 10 15.34 10.33 -11.54
CA PHE A 10 15.67 10.52 -10.13
C PHE A 10 14.60 11.28 -9.34
N ALA A 11 14.06 12.38 -9.87
CA ALA A 11 13.02 13.15 -9.19
C ALA A 11 11.71 12.36 -9.02
N GLU A 12 11.42 11.45 -9.96
CA GLU A 12 10.27 10.53 -9.85
C GLU A 12 10.49 9.48 -8.77
N VAL A 13 11.70 8.88 -8.71
CA VAL A 13 12.09 7.93 -7.67
C VAL A 13 12.02 8.56 -6.27
N ASP A 14 12.57 9.76 -6.10
CA ASP A 14 12.54 10.49 -4.82
C ASP A 14 11.10 10.77 -4.36
N GLN A 15 10.21 11.13 -5.30
CA GLN A 15 8.82 11.36 -5.01
C GLN A 15 8.11 10.09 -4.54
N ILE A 16 8.39 8.93 -5.17
CA ILE A 16 7.80 7.64 -4.79
C ILE A 16 8.23 7.25 -3.37
N PHE A 17 9.53 7.31 -3.06
CA PHE A 17 10.02 6.95 -1.73
C PHE A 17 9.58 7.93 -0.65
N SER A 18 9.50 9.22 -0.95
CA SER A 18 8.98 10.21 -0.01
C SER A 18 7.51 9.95 0.33
N GLY A 19 6.69 9.62 -0.68
CA GLY A 19 5.30 9.24 -0.47
C GLY A 19 5.15 7.95 0.35
N PHE A 20 5.99 6.96 0.06
CA PHE A 20 6.01 5.70 0.81
C PHE A 20 6.39 5.92 2.28
N LEU A 21 7.45 6.69 2.56
CA LEU A 21 7.87 7.03 3.93
C LEU A 21 6.78 7.80 4.69
N HIS A 22 6.13 8.76 4.03
CA HIS A 22 5.02 9.49 4.63
C HIS A 22 3.85 8.55 5.00
N ALA A 23 3.51 7.58 4.14
CA ALA A 23 2.48 6.60 4.46
C ALA A 23 2.86 5.76 5.70
N LEU A 24 4.10 5.28 5.77
CA LEU A 24 4.60 4.52 6.92
C LEU A 24 4.60 5.33 8.22
N GLN A 25 4.99 6.62 8.17
CA GLN A 25 5.02 7.51 9.34
C GLN A 25 3.62 7.76 9.93
N ASN A 26 2.57 7.56 9.14
CA ASN A 26 1.18 7.73 9.56
C ASN A 26 0.46 6.39 9.80
N ASP A 27 1.20 5.27 9.87
CA ASP A 27 0.66 3.90 9.99
C ASP A 27 -0.36 3.53 8.89
N ASP A 28 -0.31 4.22 7.74
CA ASP A 28 -1.20 4.01 6.61
C ASP A 28 -0.62 2.96 5.64
N ILE A 29 -0.73 1.70 6.05
CA ILE A 29 -0.25 0.55 5.29
C ILE A 29 -0.97 0.41 3.93
N GLU A 30 -2.24 0.78 3.83
CA GLU A 30 -2.99 0.70 2.58
C GLU A 30 -2.43 1.67 1.52
N SER A 31 -2.14 2.92 1.91
CA SER A 31 -1.48 3.87 1.03
C SER A 31 -0.07 3.43 0.66
N ALA A 32 0.69 2.89 1.61
CA ALA A 32 2.02 2.34 1.32
C ALA A 32 1.95 1.21 0.27
N VAL A 33 1.00 0.28 0.42
CA VAL A 33 0.74 -0.81 -0.54
C VAL A 33 0.34 -0.27 -1.91
N LYS A 34 -0.50 0.77 -1.97
CA LYS A 34 -0.91 1.39 -3.22
C LYS A 34 0.28 1.99 -3.97
N ILE A 35 1.17 2.70 -3.28
CA ILE A 35 2.39 3.28 -3.85
C ILE A 35 3.30 2.16 -4.39
N MET A 36 3.52 1.11 -3.60
CA MET A 36 4.29 -0.06 -4.04
C MET A 36 3.69 -0.70 -5.29
N ASN A 37 2.36 -0.85 -5.31
CA ASN A 37 1.66 -1.49 -6.42
C ASN A 37 1.66 -0.65 -7.70
N GLN A 38 1.63 0.67 -7.59
CA GLN A 38 1.66 1.60 -8.73
C GLN A 38 3.07 1.86 -9.27
N SER A 39 4.10 1.52 -8.49
CA SER A 39 5.49 1.65 -8.92
C SER A 39 5.82 0.70 -10.07
N SER A 40 6.82 1.06 -10.88
CA SER A 40 7.29 0.27 -12.01
C SER A 40 8.83 0.18 -12.04
N GLY A 41 9.37 -0.65 -12.94
CA GLY A 41 10.81 -0.79 -13.14
C GLY A 41 11.56 -1.23 -11.87
N GLU A 42 12.70 -0.60 -11.62
CA GLU A 42 13.59 -0.97 -10.51
C GLU A 42 12.96 -0.69 -9.14
N VAL A 43 12.19 0.41 -9.01
CA VAL A 43 11.47 0.72 -7.77
C VAL A 43 10.46 -0.38 -7.44
N ARG A 44 9.74 -0.89 -8.45
CA ARG A 44 8.84 -2.04 -8.25
C ARG A 44 9.58 -3.30 -7.84
N ARG A 45 10.75 -3.56 -8.43
CA ARG A 45 11.58 -4.72 -8.07
C ARG A 45 11.99 -4.68 -6.60
N ILE A 46 12.37 -3.50 -6.10
CA ILE A 46 12.72 -3.28 -4.68
C ILE A 46 11.49 -3.50 -3.78
N PHE A 47 10.32 -2.97 -4.16
CA PHE A 47 9.10 -3.09 -3.37
C PHE A 47 8.46 -4.47 -3.39
N GLN A 48 8.80 -5.35 -4.34
CA GLN A 48 8.08 -6.60 -4.57
C GLN A 48 7.95 -7.49 -3.32
N PRO A 49 9.01 -7.76 -2.52
CA PRO A 49 8.87 -8.62 -1.34
C PRO A 49 7.96 -8.00 -0.26
N TRP A 50 8.04 -6.68 -0.07
CA TRP A 50 7.21 -5.99 0.91
C TRP A 50 5.76 -5.89 0.47
N LEU A 51 5.52 -5.75 -0.83
CA LEU A 51 4.18 -5.73 -1.40
C LEU A 51 3.46 -7.08 -1.22
N GLU A 52 4.18 -8.19 -1.37
CA GLU A 52 3.63 -9.53 -1.12
C GLU A 52 3.24 -9.70 0.35
N GLU A 53 4.15 -9.39 1.28
CA GLU A 53 3.88 -9.52 2.71
C GLU A 53 2.73 -8.59 3.17
N SER A 54 2.73 -7.35 2.69
CA SER A 54 1.71 -6.37 3.06
C SER A 54 0.32 -6.76 2.55
N ARG A 55 0.23 -7.43 1.39
CA ARG A 55 -1.03 -8.00 0.89
C ARG A 55 -1.54 -9.11 1.79
N ASN A 56 -0.68 -10.05 2.17
CA ASN A 56 -1.04 -11.13 3.10
C ASN A 56 -1.53 -10.57 4.44
N TYR A 57 -0.88 -9.53 4.95
CA TYR A 57 -1.30 -8.84 6.17
C TYR A 57 -2.70 -8.23 6.04
N LEU A 58 -2.96 -7.46 4.97
CA LEU A 58 -4.27 -6.83 4.75
C LEU A 58 -5.39 -7.87 4.54
N GLU A 59 -5.12 -8.95 3.81
CA GLU A 59 -6.05 -10.07 3.64
C GLU A 59 -6.38 -10.75 4.98
N THR A 60 -5.37 -10.91 5.84
CA THR A 60 -5.57 -11.45 7.20
C THR A 60 -6.46 -10.54 8.04
N LEU A 61 -6.21 -9.22 8.01
CA LEU A 61 -7.08 -8.25 8.70
C LEU A 61 -8.52 -8.30 8.19
N GLN A 62 -8.70 -8.42 6.87
CA GLN A 62 -10.02 -8.54 6.26
C GLN A 62 -10.72 -9.83 6.71
N ALA A 63 -10.01 -10.97 6.72
CA ALA A 63 -10.55 -12.24 7.19
C ALA A 63 -10.98 -12.16 8.67
N ILE A 64 -10.16 -11.55 9.53
CA ILE A 64 -10.49 -11.31 10.93
C ILE A 64 -11.72 -10.41 11.07
N SER A 65 -11.82 -9.35 10.26
CA SER A 65 -12.96 -8.44 10.26
C SER A 65 -14.28 -9.17 9.93
N VAL A 66 -14.26 -10.01 8.89
CA VAL A 66 -15.41 -10.85 8.51
C VAL A 66 -15.75 -11.84 9.64
N ALA A 67 -14.76 -12.51 10.22
CA ALA A 67 -14.99 -13.44 11.32
C ALA A 67 -15.64 -12.76 12.53
N LYS A 68 -15.17 -11.55 12.90
CA LYS A 68 -15.78 -10.74 13.95
C LYS A 68 -17.23 -10.39 13.63
N ALA A 69 -17.52 -9.96 12.40
CA ALA A 69 -18.88 -9.63 11.98
C ALA A 69 -19.84 -10.84 12.10
N ILE A 70 -19.39 -12.03 11.71
CA ILE A 70 -20.16 -13.28 11.84
C ILE A 70 -20.40 -13.64 13.31
N LEU A 71 -19.41 -13.50 14.18
CA LEU A 71 -19.57 -13.80 15.60
C LEU A 71 -20.55 -12.83 16.27
N THR A 72 -20.43 -11.53 15.99
CA THR A 72 -21.34 -10.52 16.54
C THR A 72 -22.78 -10.73 16.06
N SER A 73 -23.00 -11.04 14.78
CA SER A 73 -24.35 -11.30 14.27
C SER A 73 -24.99 -12.54 14.89
N LYS A 74 -24.20 -13.59 15.15
CA LYS A 74 -24.68 -14.79 15.86
C LYS A 74 -25.09 -14.48 17.29
N VAL A 75 -24.32 -13.67 18.03
CA VAL A 75 -24.65 -13.26 19.40
C VAL A 75 -25.97 -12.48 19.46
N LEU A 76 -26.23 -11.63 18.46
CA LEU A 76 -27.49 -10.86 18.38
C LEU A 76 -28.70 -11.67 17.90
N SER A 77 -28.48 -12.91 17.44
CA SER A 77 -29.56 -13.81 16.97
C SER A 77 -30.03 -14.81 18.03
N VAL A 78 -29.48 -14.75 19.25
CA VAL A 78 -29.84 -15.56 20.43
C VAL A 78 -30.56 -14.68 21.45
#